data_AF-A0A3M1B0H2-F1
#
_entry.id   AF-A0A3M1B0H2-F1
#
_cell.length_a   1.000
_cell.length_b   1.000
_cell.length_c   1.000
_cell.angle_alpha   90.00
_cell.angle_beta   90.00
_cell.angle_gamma   90.00
#
_symmetry.space_group_name_H-M   'P 1'
#
loop_
_entity.id
_entity.type
_entity.pdbx_description
1 polymer ?
#
loop_
_entity_poly.entity_id
_entity_poly.type
_entity_poly.pdbx_seq_one_letter_code
_entity_poly.pdbx_strand_id
1 'polypeptide(L)'
;MNDVSPERSEILDKHSKPGSYQQTLFGRPRCDICPLRFKIQAKKYVLPSGPVPADIAIVGEGPGHNEEQRGIGFCGKSGVLLWDHLLPRALERLGRNPKEITRRDVWVSNAALCRPEPVRIESGYLMPKDEVKAVSVKCCRPRLIEELRAVNPKVIIPVGTLALRSITGIEKAKITSFRGTRTVVDL
;
A
#
# COMPACT_ATOMS: atom_id res chain seq x y z
N MET A 1 23.68 -13.45 27.27
CA MET A 1 22.82 -14.45 26.59
C MET A 1 22.04 -13.69 25.54
N ASN A 2 22.52 -13.81 24.30
CA ASN A 2 21.99 -13.11 23.14
C ASN A 2 20.74 -13.85 22.65
N ASP A 3 19.64 -13.12 22.49
CA ASP A 3 18.56 -13.52 21.58
C ASP A 3 18.03 -12.27 20.90
N VAL A 4 18.77 -11.81 19.90
CA VAL A 4 18.32 -10.80 18.95
C VAL A 4 17.83 -11.56 17.73
N SER A 5 16.51 -11.74 17.64
CA SER A 5 15.81 -12.34 16.50
C SER A 5 16.27 -11.74 15.16
N PRO A 6 16.51 -12.53 14.09
CA PRO A 6 17.30 -12.09 12.93
C PRO A 6 16.60 -11.17 11.91
N GLU A 7 15.32 -10.81 12.06
CA GLU A 7 14.50 -10.40 10.89
C GLU A 7 14.34 -8.89 10.61
N ARG A 8 15.14 -7.99 11.22
CA ARG A 8 14.98 -6.53 10.97
C ARG A 8 16.22 -5.77 10.51
N SER A 9 17.38 -6.42 10.40
CA SER A 9 18.64 -5.72 10.13
C SER A 9 19.25 -5.94 8.74
N GLU A 10 18.67 -6.80 7.89
CA GLU A 10 19.25 -7.11 6.57
C GLU A 10 18.60 -6.39 5.37
N ILE A 11 17.65 -5.45 5.55
CA ILE A 11 16.89 -4.83 4.44
C ILE A 11 17.34 -3.39 4.11
N LEU A 12 18.63 -3.07 4.26
CA LEU A 12 19.17 -1.78 3.81
C LEU A 12 20.48 -1.96 3.05
N ASP A 13 20.44 -2.78 2.00
CA ASP A 13 21.54 -2.88 1.07
C ASP A 13 21.46 -1.74 0.04
N LYS A 14 22.38 -0.77 0.14
CA LYS A 14 22.41 0.48 -0.64
C LYS A 14 22.78 0.31 -2.12
N HIS A 15 22.83 -0.93 -2.62
CA HIS A 15 23.08 -1.25 -4.03
C HIS A 15 22.19 -2.41 -4.50
N SER A 16 20.87 -2.27 -4.40
CA SER A 16 19.96 -3.32 -4.85
C SER A 16 19.88 -3.35 -6.39
N LYS A 17 20.12 -4.52 -7.00
CA LYS A 17 20.02 -4.73 -8.46
C LYS A 17 18.61 -4.36 -8.96
N PRO A 18 18.45 -3.82 -10.19
CA PRO A 18 17.13 -3.64 -10.79
C PRO A 18 16.30 -4.93 -10.73
N GLY A 19 15.04 -4.83 -10.30
CA GLY A 19 14.15 -5.98 -10.11
C GLY A 19 14.34 -6.73 -8.78
N SER A 20 15.26 -6.30 -7.91
CA SER A 20 15.37 -6.87 -6.56
C SER A 20 14.21 -6.43 -5.68
N TYR A 21 13.73 -7.33 -4.83
CA TYR A 21 12.65 -7.05 -3.89
C TYR A 21 13.14 -6.08 -2.81
N GLN A 22 12.43 -4.98 -2.65
CA GLN A 22 12.72 -3.93 -1.69
C GLN A 22 11.51 -3.67 -0.80
N GLN A 23 11.76 -3.15 0.40
CA GLN A 23 10.73 -2.56 1.26
C GLN A 23 11.21 -1.17 1.68
N THR A 24 10.67 -0.12 1.05
CA THR A 24 11.26 1.24 1.13
C THR A 24 10.23 2.34 0.87
N LEU A 25 10.62 3.61 1.08
CA LEU A 25 9.85 4.79 0.71
C LEU A 25 10.59 5.59 -0.37
N PHE A 26 9.88 6.00 -1.41
CA PHE A 26 10.39 6.90 -2.46
C PHE A 26 9.94 8.35 -2.30
N GLY A 27 9.10 8.63 -1.30
CA GLY A 27 8.61 9.97 -1.00
C GLY A 27 8.22 10.10 0.47
N ARG A 28 7.89 11.34 0.89
CA ARG A 28 7.55 11.63 2.29
C ARG A 28 6.04 11.85 2.46
N PRO A 29 5.37 11.11 3.36
CA PRO A 29 4.02 11.44 3.78
C PRO A 29 4.04 12.70 4.68
N ARG A 30 2.95 13.46 4.69
CA ARG A 30 2.73 14.59 5.62
C ARG A 30 2.33 14.09 7.00
N CYS A 31 3.25 13.42 7.68
CA CYS A 31 3.03 12.82 9.00
C CYS A 31 2.90 13.85 10.12
N ASP A 32 3.52 15.02 9.98
CA ASP A 32 3.45 16.14 10.90
C ASP A 32 2.02 16.61 11.20
N ILE A 33 1.17 16.63 10.18
CA ILE A 33 -0.24 17.04 10.27
C ILE A 33 -1.23 15.86 10.26
N CYS A 34 -0.74 14.63 10.31
CA CYS A 34 -1.61 13.44 10.25
C CYS A 34 -2.15 13.11 11.64
N PRO A 35 -3.45 12.78 11.80
CA PRO A 35 -3.99 12.33 13.09
C PRO A 35 -3.32 11.03 13.59
N LEU A 36 -2.72 10.24 12.69
CA LEU A 36 -2.00 9.01 13.02
C LEU A 36 -0.49 9.22 13.25
N ARG A 37 0.00 10.46 13.41
CA ARG A 37 1.42 10.77 13.58
C ARG A 37 2.10 9.98 14.71
N PHE A 38 1.37 9.68 15.77
CA PHE A 38 1.86 8.89 16.91
C PHE A 38 2.28 7.46 16.54
N LYS A 39 1.73 6.90 15.43
CA LYS A 39 2.09 5.56 14.95
C LYS A 39 3.50 5.49 14.37
N ILE A 40 4.08 6.63 13.97
CA ILE A 40 5.45 6.67 13.44
C ILE A 40 6.45 6.35 14.54
N GLN A 41 6.34 6.97 15.72
CA GLN A 41 7.24 6.65 16.84
C GLN A 41 7.06 5.21 17.32
N ALA A 42 5.83 4.70 17.30
CA ALA A 42 5.52 3.32 17.66
C ALA A 42 5.90 2.27 16.59
N LYS A 43 6.45 2.71 15.43
CA LYS A 43 6.74 1.85 14.27
C LYS A 43 5.53 0.99 13.82
N LYS A 44 4.32 1.53 13.97
CA LYS A 44 3.04 0.91 13.61
C LYS A 44 2.59 1.35 12.22
N TYR A 45 3.41 1.04 11.22
CA TYR A 45 3.15 1.33 9.82
C TYR A 45 3.63 0.18 8.93
N VAL A 46 3.09 0.10 7.73
CA VAL A 46 3.43 -0.91 6.73
C VAL A 46 4.06 -0.22 5.55
N LEU A 47 5.34 -0.48 5.32
CA LEU A 47 6.04 0.02 4.15
C LEU A 47 5.57 -0.71 2.89
N PRO A 48 5.54 -0.01 1.73
CA PRO A 48 5.30 -0.66 0.47
C PRO A 48 6.50 -1.56 0.11
N SER A 49 6.26 -2.57 -0.71
CA SER A 49 7.26 -3.59 -0.98
C SER A 49 7.06 -4.27 -2.33
N GLY A 50 8.15 -4.64 -2.98
CA GLY A 50 8.14 -5.33 -4.27
C GLY A 50 9.41 -5.07 -5.05
N PRO A 51 9.50 -5.55 -6.31
CA PRO A 51 10.61 -5.23 -7.18
C PRO A 51 10.56 -3.77 -7.63
N VAL A 52 11.73 -3.19 -7.92
CA VAL A 52 11.83 -1.86 -8.55
C VAL A 52 12.80 -1.95 -9.74
N PRO A 53 12.35 -1.67 -10.98
CA PRO A 53 10.98 -1.33 -11.37
C PRO A 53 10.01 -2.52 -11.23
N ALA A 54 8.70 -2.26 -11.27
CA ALA A 54 7.66 -3.30 -11.34
C ALA A 54 6.61 -2.94 -12.38
N ASP A 55 6.26 -3.86 -13.27
CA ASP A 55 5.25 -3.63 -14.31
C ASP A 55 3.83 -3.49 -13.75
N ILE A 56 3.55 -4.10 -12.59
CA ILE A 56 2.26 -4.09 -11.91
C ILE A 56 2.43 -3.55 -10.50
N ALA A 57 1.59 -2.59 -10.13
CA ALA A 57 1.42 -2.14 -8.76
C ALA A 57 0.01 -2.45 -8.25
N ILE A 58 -0.11 -2.98 -7.04
CA ILE A 58 -1.37 -3.19 -6.33
C ILE A 58 -1.41 -2.26 -5.12
N VAL A 59 -2.45 -1.42 -5.05
CA VAL A 59 -2.57 -0.38 -4.02
C VAL A 59 -3.86 -0.57 -3.24
N GLY A 60 -3.76 -0.91 -1.95
CA GLY A 60 -4.89 -0.94 -1.02
C GLY A 60 -5.20 0.42 -0.39
N GLU A 61 -6.25 0.49 0.43
CA GLU A 61 -6.62 1.74 1.11
C GLU A 61 -5.70 2.05 2.31
N GLY A 62 -5.34 1.04 3.08
CA GLY A 62 -4.58 1.16 4.31
C GLY A 62 -4.43 -0.19 5.01
N PRO A 63 -3.45 -0.34 5.93
CA PRO A 63 -3.21 -1.60 6.62
C PRO A 63 -4.40 -2.09 7.45
N GLY A 64 -4.62 -3.40 7.41
CA GLY A 64 -5.40 -4.17 8.38
C GLY A 64 -4.61 -4.49 9.66
N HIS A 65 -5.23 -5.27 10.55
CA HIS A 65 -4.64 -5.61 11.85
C HIS A 65 -3.39 -6.49 11.68
N ASN A 66 -3.52 -7.58 10.92
CA ASN A 66 -2.42 -8.52 10.67
C ASN A 66 -1.26 -7.84 9.93
N GLU A 67 -1.57 -6.87 9.07
CA GLU A 67 -0.58 -6.15 8.28
C GLU A 67 0.21 -5.18 9.16
N GLU A 68 -0.46 -4.44 10.06
CA GLU A 68 0.21 -3.62 11.07
C GLU A 68 1.10 -4.45 12.01
N GLN A 69 0.64 -5.62 12.44
CA GLN A 69 1.41 -6.50 13.32
C GLN A 69 2.65 -7.09 12.64
N ARG A 70 2.52 -7.50 11.37
CA ARG A 70 3.61 -8.18 10.63
C ARG A 70 4.49 -7.22 9.83
N GLY A 71 4.04 -5.98 9.58
CA GLY A 71 4.73 -5.04 8.71
C GLY A 71 4.69 -5.41 7.21
N ILE A 72 3.76 -6.28 6.79
CA ILE A 72 3.65 -6.79 5.42
C ILE A 72 2.26 -6.48 4.88
N GLY A 73 2.16 -5.72 3.79
CA GLY A 73 0.87 -5.37 3.19
C GLY A 73 0.19 -6.57 2.54
N PHE A 74 -1.14 -6.69 2.58
CA PHE A 74 -1.88 -7.83 2.03
C PHE A 74 -1.40 -9.19 2.56
N CYS A 75 -1.13 -9.31 3.86
CA CYS A 75 -0.83 -10.58 4.52
C CYS A 75 -2.00 -11.13 5.37
N GLY A 76 -3.15 -10.44 5.34
CA GLY A 76 -4.38 -10.86 6.00
C GLY A 76 -5.34 -11.62 5.08
N LYS A 77 -6.61 -11.72 5.48
CA LYS A 77 -7.67 -12.38 4.69
C LYS A 77 -7.86 -11.77 3.29
N SER A 78 -7.75 -10.44 3.18
CA SER A 78 -7.76 -9.73 1.89
C SER A 78 -6.60 -10.13 0.98
N GLY A 79 -5.43 -10.38 1.57
CA GLY A 79 -4.25 -10.86 0.89
C GLY A 79 -4.44 -12.26 0.33
N VAL A 80 -4.91 -13.20 1.15
CA VAL A 80 -5.25 -14.57 0.72
C VAL A 80 -6.24 -14.52 -0.46
N LEU A 81 -7.30 -13.73 -0.34
CA LEU A 81 -8.27 -13.56 -1.43
C LEU A 81 -7.61 -13.01 -2.71
N LEU A 82 -6.72 -12.04 -2.59
CA LEU A 82 -6.03 -11.45 -3.73
C LEU A 82 -5.07 -12.45 -4.40
N TRP A 83 -4.13 -13.00 -3.63
CA TRP A 83 -3.01 -13.80 -4.13
C TRP A 83 -3.41 -15.23 -4.50
N ASP A 84 -4.31 -15.84 -3.74
CA ASP A 84 -4.63 -17.27 -3.88
C ASP A 84 -5.88 -17.50 -4.73
N HIS A 85 -6.68 -16.45 -4.98
CA HIS A 85 -7.93 -16.58 -5.72
C HIS A 85 -8.08 -15.58 -6.87
N LEU A 86 -8.00 -14.28 -6.62
CA LEU A 86 -8.34 -13.29 -7.64
C LEU A 86 -7.29 -13.21 -8.75
N LEU A 87 -6.01 -13.16 -8.40
CA LEU A 87 -4.93 -13.08 -9.39
C LEU A 87 -4.80 -14.39 -10.20
N PRO A 88 -4.77 -15.60 -9.59
CA PRO A 88 -4.78 -16.86 -10.34
C PRO A 88 -5.95 -16.96 -11.33
N ARG A 89 -7.18 -16.68 -10.88
CA ARG A 89 -8.38 -16.72 -11.74
C ARG A 89 -8.34 -15.67 -12.86
N ALA A 90 -7.73 -14.52 -12.62
CA ALA A 90 -7.56 -13.51 -13.66
C ALA A 90 -6.58 -13.99 -14.75
N LEU A 91 -5.46 -14.59 -14.36
CA LEU A 91 -4.49 -15.17 -15.28
C LEU A 91 -5.09 -16.33 -16.10
N GLU A 92 -5.80 -17.25 -15.45
CA GLU A 92 -6.49 -18.36 -16.13
C GLU A 92 -7.48 -17.87 -17.20
N ARG A 93 -8.27 -16.82 -16.89
CA ARG A 93 -9.19 -16.20 -17.86
C ARG A 93 -8.49 -15.56 -19.05
N LEU A 94 -7.22 -15.19 -18.89
CA LEU A 94 -6.38 -14.68 -19.95
C LEU A 94 -5.60 -15.79 -20.68
N GLY A 95 -5.86 -17.06 -20.36
CA GLY A 95 -5.12 -18.21 -20.90
C GLY A 95 -3.67 -18.31 -20.41
N ARG A 96 -3.36 -17.68 -19.27
CA ARG A 96 -2.02 -17.62 -18.68
C ARG A 96 -1.89 -18.61 -17.53
N ASN A 97 -0.65 -18.97 -17.19
CA ASN A 97 -0.38 -19.84 -16.06
C ASN A 97 -0.72 -19.10 -14.75
N PRO A 98 -1.61 -19.63 -13.88
CA PRO A 98 -1.99 -18.96 -12.62
C PRO A 98 -0.83 -18.72 -11.63
N LYS A 99 0.33 -19.36 -11.83
CA LYS A 99 1.55 -19.15 -11.03
C LYS A 99 2.57 -18.21 -11.68
N GLU A 100 2.26 -17.65 -12.84
CA GLU A 100 3.17 -16.80 -13.60
C GLU A 100 3.45 -15.46 -12.93
N ILE A 101 2.47 -14.89 -12.24
CA ILE A 101 2.64 -13.65 -11.48
C ILE A 101 2.37 -13.97 -10.01
N THR A 102 3.36 -13.73 -9.18
CA THR A 102 3.30 -13.90 -7.73
C THR A 102 3.43 -12.55 -7.03
N ARG A 103 3.29 -12.56 -5.70
CA ARG A 103 3.53 -11.38 -4.88
C ARG A 103 4.93 -10.77 -5.12
N ARG A 104 5.95 -11.58 -5.41
CA ARG A 104 7.33 -11.10 -5.59
C ARG A 104 7.54 -10.35 -6.91
N ASP A 105 6.61 -10.51 -7.85
CA ASP A 105 6.68 -9.90 -9.18
C ASP A 105 5.95 -8.57 -9.26
N VAL A 106 5.26 -8.16 -8.18
CA VAL A 106 4.41 -6.96 -8.16
C VAL A 106 4.81 -6.02 -7.02
N TRP A 107 4.66 -4.72 -7.27
CA TRP A 107 4.77 -3.72 -6.23
C TRP A 107 3.49 -3.67 -5.41
N VAL A 108 3.59 -3.75 -4.08
CA VAL A 108 2.46 -3.79 -3.17
C VAL A 108 2.52 -2.58 -2.24
N SER A 109 1.45 -1.79 -2.20
CA SER A 109 1.36 -0.57 -1.40
C SER A 109 -0.03 -0.32 -0.83
N ASN A 110 -0.14 0.74 -0.03
CA ASN A 110 -1.38 1.29 0.46
C ASN A 110 -1.42 2.81 0.32
N ALA A 111 -2.61 3.36 0.13
CA ALA A 111 -2.85 4.79 0.09
C ALA A 111 -2.46 5.48 1.41
N ALA A 112 -2.80 4.89 2.56
CA ALA A 112 -2.23 5.26 3.86
C ALA A 112 -1.25 4.18 4.34
N LEU A 113 -0.13 4.55 4.97
CA LEU A 113 0.83 3.59 5.53
C LEU A 113 0.42 3.03 6.90
N CYS A 114 -0.53 3.66 7.57
CA CYS A 114 -0.92 3.36 8.95
C CYS A 114 -2.36 2.84 9.00
N ARG A 115 -2.63 1.86 9.85
CA ARG A 115 -3.99 1.36 10.08
C ARG A 115 -4.84 2.48 10.69
N PRO A 116 -6.00 2.84 10.10
CA PRO A 116 -6.88 3.84 10.68
C PRO A 116 -7.61 3.28 11.91
N GLU A 117 -7.63 4.08 12.98
CA GLU A 117 -8.36 3.86 14.23
C GLU A 117 -8.94 5.19 14.73
N PRO A 118 -9.98 5.20 15.56
CA PRO A 118 -10.46 6.43 16.18
C PRO A 118 -9.36 7.07 17.04
N VAL A 119 -9.21 8.39 16.94
CA VAL A 119 -8.16 9.14 17.65
C VAL A 119 -8.76 10.37 18.31
N ARG A 120 -8.40 10.62 19.57
CA ARG A 120 -8.70 11.91 20.20
C ARG A 120 -7.61 12.91 19.81
N ILE A 121 -8.00 13.98 19.11
CA ILE A 121 -7.09 15.05 18.67
C ILE A 121 -6.95 16.13 19.75
N GLU A 122 -6.04 17.09 19.57
CA GLU A 122 -5.71 18.13 20.56
C GLU A 122 -6.92 18.96 21.02
N SER A 123 -7.90 19.19 20.15
CA SER A 123 -9.16 19.87 20.51
C SER A 123 -10.07 19.06 21.46
N GLY A 124 -9.69 17.82 21.79
CA GLY A 124 -10.51 16.89 22.56
C GLY A 124 -11.56 16.15 21.73
N TYR A 125 -11.71 16.46 20.44
CA TYR A 125 -12.62 15.74 19.54
C TYR A 125 -12.15 14.29 19.33
N LEU A 126 -13.07 13.33 19.51
CA LEU A 126 -12.84 11.93 19.16
C LEU A 126 -13.16 11.75 17.67
N MET A 127 -12.12 11.83 16.85
CA MET A 127 -12.22 11.68 15.41
C MET A 127 -12.56 10.21 15.08
N PRO A 128 -13.71 9.94 14.43
CA PRO A 128 -14.12 8.59 14.08
C PRO A 128 -13.20 8.00 13.01
N LYS A 129 -13.13 6.66 12.97
CA LYS A 129 -12.22 5.91 12.10
C LYS A 129 -12.32 6.31 10.63
N ASP A 130 -13.52 6.55 10.11
CA ASP A 130 -13.72 6.88 8.69
C ASP A 130 -13.17 8.27 8.33
N GLU A 131 -13.24 9.22 9.26
CA GLU A 131 -12.65 10.54 9.09
C GLU A 131 -11.13 10.47 9.18
N VAL A 132 -10.59 9.74 10.17
CA VAL A 132 -9.15 9.45 10.28
C VAL A 132 -8.64 8.80 8.99
N LYS A 133 -9.40 7.86 8.43
CA LYS A 133 -9.08 7.19 7.16
C LYS A 133 -9.03 8.19 6.01
N ALA A 134 -10.05 9.05 5.87
CA ALA A 134 -10.09 10.07 4.81
C ALA A 134 -8.93 11.08 4.91
N VAL A 135 -8.57 11.50 6.13
CA VAL A 135 -7.46 12.44 6.34
C VAL A 135 -6.10 11.76 6.13
N SER A 136 -5.90 10.56 6.67
CA SER A 136 -4.63 9.83 6.56
C SER A 136 -4.22 9.52 5.11
N VAL A 137 -5.17 9.18 4.22
CA VAL A 137 -4.86 9.00 2.80
C VAL A 137 -4.44 10.32 2.13
N LYS A 138 -5.06 11.45 2.50
CA LYS A 138 -4.67 12.79 1.99
C LYS A 138 -3.28 13.21 2.49
N CYS A 139 -2.93 12.85 3.73
CA CYS A 139 -1.59 13.08 4.28
C CYS A 139 -0.54 12.21 3.59
N CYS A 140 -0.89 10.96 3.27
CA CYS A 140 0.02 10.01 2.64
C CYS A 140 0.12 10.10 1.12
N ARG A 141 -0.81 10.78 0.45
CA ARG A 141 -0.87 10.87 -1.02
C ARG A 141 0.44 11.37 -1.66
N PRO A 142 1.14 12.41 -1.16
CA PRO A 142 2.38 12.86 -1.78
C PRO A 142 3.42 11.74 -1.92
N ARG A 143 3.63 10.95 -0.86
CA ARG A 143 4.48 9.76 -0.90
C ARG A 143 4.00 8.75 -1.95
N LEU A 144 2.70 8.44 -2.00
CA LEU A 144 2.18 7.44 -2.94
C LEU A 144 2.45 7.84 -4.40
N ILE A 145 2.34 9.13 -4.73
CA ILE A 145 2.61 9.59 -6.09
C ILE A 145 4.09 9.46 -6.44
N GLU A 146 5.01 9.91 -5.58
CA GLU A 146 6.44 9.73 -5.83
C GLU A 146 6.84 8.25 -5.87
N GLU A 147 6.20 7.42 -5.05
CA GLU A 147 6.36 5.97 -5.08
C GLU A 147 5.96 5.35 -6.41
N LEU A 148 4.79 5.71 -6.94
CA LEU A 148 4.35 5.17 -8.23
C LEU A 148 5.20 5.70 -9.40
N ARG A 149 5.70 6.95 -9.33
CA ARG A 149 6.68 7.46 -10.32
C ARG A 149 7.98 6.68 -10.29
N ALA A 150 8.53 6.42 -9.11
CA ALA A 150 9.80 5.72 -8.94
C ALA A 150 9.71 4.25 -9.37
N VAL A 151 8.60 3.58 -9.02
CA VAL A 151 8.35 2.18 -9.40
C VAL A 151 8.04 2.05 -10.90
N ASN A 152 7.46 3.09 -11.49
CA ASN A 152 7.08 3.20 -12.90
C ASN A 152 6.23 2.01 -13.42
N PRO A 153 5.07 1.71 -12.80
CA PRO A 153 4.23 0.60 -13.22
C PRO A 153 3.45 0.89 -14.49
N LYS A 154 3.33 -0.12 -15.36
CA LYS A 154 2.48 -0.08 -16.55
C LYS A 154 1.00 -0.19 -16.19
N VAL A 155 0.69 -0.91 -15.12
CA VAL A 155 -0.68 -1.11 -14.62
C VAL A 155 -0.73 -0.92 -13.11
N ILE A 156 -1.69 -0.12 -12.65
CA ILE A 156 -1.97 0.08 -11.23
C ILE A 156 -3.36 -0.46 -10.93
N ILE A 157 -3.45 -1.38 -9.97
CA ILE A 157 -4.69 -2.02 -9.54
C ILE A 157 -5.09 -1.43 -8.17
N PRO A 158 -6.03 -0.47 -8.13
CA PRO A 158 -6.58 0.01 -6.87
C PRO A 158 -7.52 -1.03 -6.26
N VAL A 159 -7.27 -1.39 -5.01
CA VAL A 159 -8.14 -2.25 -4.20
C VAL A 159 -8.88 -1.36 -3.20
N GLY A 160 -10.01 -0.81 -3.65
CA GLY A 160 -10.88 0.05 -2.85
C GLY A 160 -11.03 1.46 -3.41
N THR A 161 -12.03 2.18 -2.91
CA THR A 161 -12.38 3.52 -3.42
C THR A 161 -11.32 4.54 -3.01
N LEU A 162 -10.78 4.46 -1.79
CA LEU A 162 -9.79 5.43 -1.35
C LEU A 162 -8.44 5.24 -2.05
N ALA A 163 -8.08 3.99 -2.38
CA ALA A 163 -6.92 3.71 -3.23
C ALA A 163 -7.08 4.36 -4.61
N LEU A 164 -8.22 4.10 -5.27
CA LEU A 164 -8.56 4.70 -6.57
C LEU A 164 -8.47 6.23 -6.54
N ARG A 165 -9.08 6.87 -5.55
CA ARG A 165 -9.04 8.34 -5.38
C ARG A 165 -7.62 8.85 -5.13
N SER A 166 -6.84 8.15 -4.32
CA SER A 166 -5.47 8.56 -3.99
C SER A 166 -4.56 8.53 -5.21
N ILE A 167 -4.73 7.52 -6.07
CA ILE A 167 -3.99 7.41 -7.33
C ILE A 167 -4.49 8.46 -8.33
N THR A 168 -5.78 8.47 -8.65
CA THR A 168 -6.35 9.27 -9.75
C THR A 168 -6.52 10.75 -9.43
N GLY A 169 -6.60 11.14 -8.15
CA GLY A 169 -6.99 12.49 -7.74
C GLY A 169 -8.48 12.81 -7.91
N ILE A 170 -9.29 11.88 -8.43
CA ILE A 170 -10.72 12.11 -8.69
C ILE A 170 -11.51 11.93 -7.39
N GLU A 171 -11.75 13.00 -6.63
CA GLU A 171 -12.35 12.94 -5.28
C GLU A 171 -13.71 12.24 -5.23
N LYS A 172 -14.52 12.36 -6.29
CA LYS A 172 -15.87 11.78 -6.37
C LYS A 172 -15.89 10.35 -6.91
N ALA A 173 -14.74 9.77 -7.27
CA ALA A 173 -14.69 8.42 -7.83
C ALA A 173 -15.29 7.39 -6.88
N LYS A 174 -15.99 6.40 -7.44
CA LYS A 174 -16.53 5.24 -6.72
C LYS A 174 -16.00 3.99 -7.40
N ILE A 175 -15.43 3.06 -6.64
CA ILE A 175 -14.83 1.85 -7.21
C ILE A 175 -15.84 1.04 -8.06
N THR A 176 -17.12 1.05 -7.68
CA THR A 176 -18.20 0.36 -8.39
C THR A 176 -18.43 0.90 -9.80
N SER A 177 -18.21 2.19 -10.02
CA SER A 177 -18.38 2.83 -11.33
C SER A 177 -17.16 2.68 -12.23
N PHE A 178 -15.99 2.36 -11.66
CA PHE A 178 -14.72 2.22 -12.39
C PHE A 178 -14.33 0.76 -12.65
N ARG A 179 -15.00 -0.20 -12.01
CA ARG A 179 -14.67 -1.61 -12.11
C ARG A 179 -14.72 -2.07 -13.57
N GLY A 180 -13.62 -2.68 -14.04
CA GLY A 180 -13.51 -3.20 -15.41
C GLY A 180 -13.17 -2.14 -16.46
N THR A 181 -13.01 -0.87 -16.06
CA THR A 181 -12.62 0.22 -16.96
C THR A 181 -11.13 0.52 -16.83
N ARG A 182 -10.52 1.02 -17.91
CA ARG A 182 -9.16 1.57 -17.89
C ARG A 182 -9.25 3.09 -17.71
N THR A 183 -8.47 3.63 -16.77
CA THR A 183 -8.28 5.06 -16.59
C THR A 183 -6.80 5.37 -16.72
N VAL A 184 -6.46 6.32 -17.59
CA VAL A 184 -5.09 6.84 -17.67
C VAL A 184 -4.89 7.79 -16.51
N VAL A 185 -3.79 7.61 -15.78
CA VAL A 185 -3.38 8.49 -14.71
C VAL A 185 -2.06 9.13 -15.12
N ASP A 186 -1.99 10.45 -15.01
CA ASP A 186 -0.75 11.19 -15.21
C ASP A 186 -0.03 11.23 -13.88
N LEU A 187 1.08 10.52 -13.78
CA LEU A 187 1.89 10.38 -12.57
C LEU A 187 3.14 11.23 -12.70
#